data_AF-A0A2G4U8C2-F1
#
_entry.id   AF-A0A2G4U8C2-F1
#
_cell.length_a   1.000
_cell.length_b   1.000
_cell.length_c   1.000
_cell.angle_alpha   90.00
_cell.angle_beta   90.00
_cell.angle_gamma   90.00
#
_symmetry.space_group_name_H-M   'P 1'
#
loop_
_entity.id
_entity.type
_entity.pdbx_description
1 polymer ?
#
loop_
_entity_poly.entity_id
_entity_poly.type
_entity_poly.pdbx_seq_one_letter_code
_entity_poly.pdbx_strand_id
1 'polypeptide(L)'
;MFSKYSFFVSQRILGSNAMKKEWFAAKELAGLEGLPSSPQGVNLMAKREGWEQRRRRGVQGKAVEYHIESLPSTILNSLQLREEPAQYTPVRQDPVNIWIEAYYQLTEAERAQVIAFLLREGIGALMKRLV
;
A
#
# COMPACT_ATOMS: atom_id res chain seq x y z
N MET A 1 -12.33 -2.11 -28.68
CA MET A 1 -11.50 -3.32 -28.56
C MET A 1 -10.59 -3.12 -27.36
N PHE A 2 -10.89 -3.73 -26.22
CA PHE A 2 -10.11 -3.52 -24.99
C PHE A 2 -8.75 -4.21 -25.15
N SER A 3 -7.67 -3.41 -25.17
CA SER A 3 -6.30 -3.91 -25.28
C SER A 3 -5.94 -4.77 -24.06
N LYS A 4 -5.19 -5.86 -24.26
CA LYS A 4 -4.64 -6.72 -23.19
C LYS A 4 -3.90 -5.90 -22.12
N TYR A 5 -3.34 -4.75 -22.48
CA TYR A 5 -2.71 -3.80 -21.55
C TYR A 5 -3.71 -3.17 -20.59
N SER A 6 -4.89 -2.75 -21.06
CA SER A 6 -5.94 -2.16 -20.22
C SER A 6 -6.51 -3.18 -19.22
N PHE A 7 -6.55 -4.47 -19.59
CA PHE A 7 -6.95 -5.55 -18.70
C PHE A 7 -5.90 -5.83 -17.61
N PHE A 8 -4.61 -5.82 -17.97
CA PHE A 8 -3.51 -6.01 -17.02
C PHE A 8 -3.39 -4.86 -16.02
N VAL A 9 -3.57 -3.61 -16.45
CA VAL A 9 -3.58 -2.44 -15.56
C VAL A 9 -4.79 -2.48 -14.62
N SER A 10 -5.97 -2.87 -15.13
CA SER A 10 -7.18 -3.00 -14.32
C SER A 10 -7.08 -4.13 -13.28
N GLN A 11 -6.50 -5.30 -13.64
CA GLN A 11 -6.19 -6.35 -12.67
C GLN A 11 -5.10 -5.96 -11.66
N ARG A 12 -4.15 -5.10 -12.02
CA ARG A 12 -3.07 -4.64 -11.12
C ARG A 12 -3.57 -3.60 -10.11
N ILE A 13 -4.53 -2.75 -10.50
CA ILE A 13 -5.20 -1.80 -9.59
C ILE A 13 -6.14 -2.54 -8.63
N LEU A 14 -6.87 -3.56 -9.12
CA LEU A 14 -7.68 -4.46 -8.28
C LEU A 14 -6.86 -5.49 -7.49
N GLY A 15 -5.55 -5.59 -7.75
CA GLY A 15 -4.60 -6.42 -7.01
C GLY A 15 -4.04 -5.77 -5.74
N SER A 16 -4.51 -4.57 -5.40
CA SER A 16 -4.17 -3.84 -4.18
C SER A 16 -4.92 -4.36 -2.95
N ASN A 17 -5.07 -5.68 -2.83
CA ASN A 17 -5.21 -6.28 -1.51
C ASN A 17 -3.82 -6.27 -0.87
N ALA A 18 -3.32 -5.07 -0.52
CA ALA A 18 -2.36 -4.98 0.57
C ALA A 18 -3.06 -5.68 1.73
N MET A 19 -2.62 -6.89 2.08
CA MET A 19 -3.25 -7.72 3.09
C MET A 19 -3.28 -6.91 4.38
N LYS A 20 -4.40 -6.24 4.64
CA LYS A 20 -4.64 -5.54 5.89
C LYS A 20 -4.51 -6.60 6.97
N LYS A 21 -3.70 -6.34 7.99
CA LYS A 21 -3.59 -7.28 9.10
C LYS A 21 -4.94 -7.27 9.83
N GLU A 22 -5.69 -8.35 9.73
CA GLU A 22 -7.06 -8.43 10.31
C GLU A 22 -7.07 -8.97 11.74
N TRP A 23 -6.00 -9.62 12.20
CA TRP A 23 -5.93 -10.29 13.50
C TRP A 23 -4.84 -9.67 14.38
N PHE A 24 -5.22 -9.25 15.59
CA PHE A 24 -4.34 -8.53 16.53
C PHE A 24 -4.23 -9.26 17.88
N ALA A 25 -3.02 -9.37 18.42
CA ALA A 25 -2.82 -9.92 19.76
C ALA A 25 -3.12 -8.87 20.84
N ALA A 26 -3.54 -9.31 22.04
CA ALA A 26 -3.81 -8.42 23.17
C ALA A 26 -2.65 -7.48 23.53
N LYS A 27 -1.40 -7.93 23.34
CA LYS A 27 -0.20 -7.12 23.55
C LYS A 27 -0.04 -5.96 22.57
N GLU A 28 -0.59 -6.09 21.36
CA GLU A 28 -0.52 -5.07 20.31
C GLU A 28 -1.59 -4.00 20.51
N LEU A 29 -2.68 -4.39 21.18
CA LEU A 29 -3.81 -3.55 21.51
C LEU A 29 -3.64 -2.81 22.85
N ALA A 30 -2.85 -3.37 23.77
CA ALA A 30 -2.61 -2.77 25.07
C ALA A 30 -2.03 -1.35 24.97
N GLY A 31 -2.61 -0.41 25.72
CA GLY A 31 -2.19 0.99 25.74
C GLY A 31 -2.62 1.81 24.51
N LEU A 32 -3.49 1.29 23.65
CA LEU A 32 -4.22 2.12 22.69
C LEU A 32 -5.24 2.99 23.42
N GLU A 33 -5.56 4.14 22.83
CA GLU A 33 -6.56 5.04 23.38
C GLU A 33 -7.92 4.33 23.52
N GLY A 34 -8.51 4.39 24.71
CA GLY A 34 -9.74 3.65 25.05
C GLY A 34 -9.52 2.18 25.42
N LEU A 35 -8.30 1.65 25.35
CA LEU A 35 -7.97 0.29 25.79
C LEU A 35 -7.17 0.24 27.11
N PRO A 36 -7.28 -0.86 27.86
CA PRO A 36 -6.44 -1.09 29.03
C PRO A 36 -4.94 -1.07 28.68
N SER A 37 -4.12 -0.61 29.61
CA SER A 37 -2.66 -0.55 29.45
C SER A 37 -1.98 -1.93 29.51
N SER A 38 -2.69 -2.97 29.95
CA SER A 38 -2.16 -4.33 30.08
C SER A 38 -2.87 -5.32 29.16
N PRO A 39 -2.16 -6.32 28.59
CA PRO A 39 -2.77 -7.36 27.78
C PRO A 39 -3.86 -8.15 28.52
N GLN A 40 -3.71 -8.32 29.83
CA GLN A 40 -4.72 -8.97 30.68
C GLN A 40 -6.01 -8.16 30.73
N GLY A 41 -5.91 -6.84 30.84
CA GLY A 41 -7.06 -5.94 30.79
C GLY A 41 -7.78 -6.02 29.43
N VAL A 42 -7.02 -6.05 28.33
CA VAL A 42 -7.56 -6.22 26.98
C VAL A 42 -8.31 -7.56 26.87
N ASN A 43 -7.75 -8.67 27.36
CA ASN A 43 -8.44 -9.97 27.34
C ASN A 43 -9.75 -9.96 28.13
N LEU A 44 -9.80 -9.27 29.27
CA LEU A 44 -11.01 -9.15 30.08
C LEU A 44 -12.08 -8.33 29.36
N MET A 45 -11.68 -7.21 28.75
CA MET A 45 -12.56 -6.37 27.94
C MET A 45 -13.10 -7.13 26.73
N ALA A 46 -12.24 -7.82 25.98
CA ALA A 46 -12.63 -8.64 24.84
C ALA A 46 -13.65 -9.74 25.22
N LYS A 47 -13.48 -10.35 26.41
CA LYS A 47 -14.46 -11.32 26.94
C LYS A 47 -15.79 -10.66 27.32
N ARG A 48 -15.75 -9.46 27.89
CA ARG A 48 -16.96 -8.69 28.28
C ARG A 48 -17.76 -8.24 27.05
N GLU A 49 -17.05 -7.80 26.01
CA GLU A 49 -17.63 -7.21 24.79
C GLU A 49 -17.85 -8.23 23.67
N GLY A 50 -17.39 -9.47 23.85
CA GLY A 50 -17.64 -10.55 22.90
C GLY A 50 -16.87 -10.42 21.60
N TRP A 51 -15.62 -9.95 21.66
CA TRP A 51 -14.79 -9.78 20.46
C TRP A 51 -14.54 -11.12 19.76
N GLU A 52 -14.47 -11.07 18.43
CA GLU A 52 -14.19 -12.23 17.61
C GLU A 52 -12.74 -12.65 17.83
N GLN A 53 -12.55 -13.92 18.20
CA GLN A 53 -11.27 -14.42 18.65
C GLN A 53 -10.87 -15.72 17.93
N ARG A 54 -9.58 -15.85 17.63
CA ARG A 54 -9.00 -17.02 16.97
C ARG A 54 -7.75 -17.48 17.71
N ARG A 55 -7.52 -18.80 17.71
CA ARG A 55 -6.24 -19.36 18.16
C ARG A 55 -5.13 -19.05 17.16
N ARG A 56 -4.02 -18.52 17.69
CA ARG A 56 -2.83 -18.24 16.90
C ARG A 56 -2.24 -19.55 16.38
N ARG A 57 -2.00 -19.63 15.06
CA ARG A 57 -1.42 -20.85 14.45
C ARG A 57 0.09 -20.89 14.70
N GLY A 58 0.63 -22.08 14.99
CA GLY A 58 2.08 -22.31 15.06
C GLY A 58 2.76 -21.90 16.38
N VAL A 59 2.01 -21.62 17.45
CA VAL A 59 2.58 -21.25 18.75
C VAL A 59 2.25 -22.30 19.81
N GLN A 60 3.23 -22.67 20.62
CA GLN A 60 3.06 -23.58 21.73
C GLN A 60 2.37 -22.84 22.90
N GLY A 61 1.03 -22.88 22.96
CA GLY A 61 0.24 -22.29 24.05
C GLY A 61 -1.17 -21.82 23.67
N LYS A 62 -1.93 -21.30 24.65
CA LYS A 62 -3.28 -20.71 24.45
C LYS A 62 -3.20 -19.25 23.98
N ALA A 63 -2.40 -18.96 22.96
CA ALA A 63 -2.33 -17.61 22.38
C ALA A 63 -3.56 -17.35 21.49
N VAL A 64 -4.20 -16.20 21.71
CA VAL A 64 -5.42 -15.78 21.02
C VAL A 64 -5.20 -14.42 20.36
N GLU A 65 -5.81 -14.23 19.20
CA GLU A 65 -5.82 -13.00 18.42
C GLU A 65 -7.27 -12.57 18.19
N TYR A 66 -7.51 -11.26 18.07
CA TYR A 66 -8.82 -10.63 17.92
C TYR A 66 -8.98 -10.00 16.53
N HIS A 67 -10.16 -10.15 15.94
CA HIS A 67 -10.46 -9.63 14.60
C HIS A 67 -10.71 -8.12 14.63
N ILE A 68 -10.17 -7.39 13.65
CA ILE A 68 -10.23 -5.93 13.56
C ILE A 68 -11.67 -5.38 13.57
N GLU A 69 -12.61 -6.07 12.94
CA GLU A 69 -14.02 -5.65 12.86
C GLU A 69 -14.76 -5.78 14.20
N SER A 70 -14.23 -6.59 15.12
CA SER A 70 -14.81 -6.78 16.45
C SER A 70 -14.26 -5.81 17.50
N LEU A 71 -13.29 -4.97 17.12
CA LEU A 71 -12.71 -3.97 18.01
C LEU A 71 -13.60 -2.71 18.08
N PRO A 72 -13.63 -2.00 19.21
CA PRO A 72 -14.24 -0.68 19.32
C PRO A 72 -13.77 0.28 18.21
N SER A 73 -14.71 1.04 17.64
CA SER A 73 -14.45 1.98 16.52
C SER A 73 -13.40 3.04 16.85
N THR A 74 -13.29 3.43 18.12
CA THR A 74 -12.27 4.36 18.63
C THR A 74 -10.84 3.86 18.38
N ILE A 75 -10.64 2.55 18.28
CA ILE A 75 -9.34 1.91 18.13
C ILE A 75 -8.92 1.83 16.66
N LEU A 76 -9.87 1.77 15.72
CA LEU A 76 -9.58 1.64 14.28
C LEU A 76 -8.73 2.81 13.76
N ASN A 77 -9.02 4.03 14.20
CA ASN A 77 -8.22 5.22 13.85
C ASN A 77 -6.78 5.13 14.39
N SER A 78 -6.64 4.62 15.61
CA SER A 78 -5.32 4.47 16.25
C SER A 78 -4.49 3.34 15.62
N LEU A 79 -5.13 2.30 15.08
CA LEU A 79 -4.49 1.22 14.33
C LEU A 79 -4.07 1.69 12.93
N GLN A 80 -4.91 2.48 12.26
CA GLN A 80 -4.58 3.10 10.96
C GLN A 80 -3.40 4.08 11.05
N LEU A 81 -3.29 4.83 12.16
CA LEU A 81 -2.17 5.76 12.35
C LEU A 81 -0.85 5.05 12.72
N ARG A 82 -0.94 3.80 13.22
CA ARG A 82 0.22 2.94 13.53
C ARG A 82 0.61 2.02 12.36
N GLU A 83 -0.19 1.94 11.29
CA GLU A 83 0.32 1.42 10.03
C GLU A 83 1.43 2.37 9.58
N GLU A 84 2.66 1.89 9.67
CA GLU A 84 3.86 2.52 9.10
C GLU A 84 3.52 3.08 7.71
N PRO A 85 4.03 4.28 7.37
CA PRO A 85 3.74 4.95 6.11
C PRO A 85 3.86 3.92 5.00
N ALA A 86 2.78 3.77 4.22
CA ALA A 86 2.67 2.78 3.15
C ALA A 86 4.06 2.56 2.58
N GLN A 87 4.64 1.38 2.79
CA GLN A 87 5.96 1.08 2.28
C GLN A 87 5.85 1.31 0.77
N TYR A 88 6.32 2.48 0.33
CA TYR A 88 6.53 2.76 -1.06
C TYR A 88 7.76 1.94 -1.36
N THR A 89 7.57 0.64 -1.52
CA THR A 89 8.43 -0.13 -2.38
C THR A 89 8.25 0.59 -3.71
N PRO A 90 9.24 1.35 -4.21
CA PRO A 90 9.20 1.68 -5.61
C PRO A 90 9.16 0.32 -6.28
N VAL A 91 7.99 -0.08 -6.78
CA VAL A 91 7.97 -0.98 -7.92
C VAL A 91 8.97 -0.30 -8.84
N ARG A 92 10.12 -0.92 -9.08
CA ARG A 92 11.07 -0.42 -10.07
C ARG A 92 10.30 -0.44 -11.38
N GLN A 93 9.56 0.61 -11.64
CA GLN A 93 8.97 0.88 -12.92
C GLN A 93 10.21 1.17 -13.75
N ASP A 94 10.45 0.29 -14.72
CA ASP A 94 11.51 0.50 -15.69
C ASP A 94 11.39 1.97 -16.15
N PRO A 95 12.43 2.81 -15.97
CA PRO A 95 12.35 4.23 -16.30
C PRO A 95 11.80 4.45 -17.71
N VAL A 96 12.08 3.53 -18.64
CA VAL A 96 11.54 3.53 -20.01
C VAL A 96 10.02 3.47 -20.03
N ASN A 97 9.41 2.62 -19.20
CA ASN A 97 7.95 2.51 -19.13
C ASN A 97 7.31 3.78 -18.58
N ILE A 98 7.93 4.45 -17.60
CA ILE A 98 7.41 5.73 -17.07
C ILE A 98 7.39 6.78 -18.18
N TRP A 99 8.46 6.87 -18.97
CA TRP A 99 8.53 7.79 -20.11
C TRP A 99 7.52 7.45 -21.20
N ILE A 100 7.28 6.17 -21.48
CA ILE A 100 6.29 5.72 -22.46
C ILE A 100 4.88 6.09 -22.01
N GLU A 101 4.52 5.83 -20.76
CA GLU A 101 3.19 6.19 -20.23
C GLU A 101 2.99 7.71 -20.22
N ALA A 102 4.01 8.48 -19.80
CA ALA A 102 3.98 9.94 -19.85
C ALA A 102 3.80 10.46 -21.29
N TYR A 103 4.49 9.86 -22.26
CA TYR A 103 4.37 10.22 -23.68
C TYR A 103 2.95 9.99 -24.22
N TYR A 104 2.27 8.92 -23.80
CA TYR A 104 0.92 8.63 -24.25
C TYR A 104 -0.14 9.54 -23.63
N GLN A 105 0.12 10.12 -22.46
CA GLN A 105 -0.77 11.09 -21.80
C GLN A 105 -0.74 12.49 -22.44
N LEU A 106 0.28 12.80 -23.23
CA LEU A 106 0.38 14.07 -23.96
C LEU A 106 -0.61 14.12 -25.14
N THR A 107 -1.01 15.32 -25.52
CA THR A 107 -1.70 15.55 -26.80
C THR A 107 -0.74 15.44 -27.97
N GLU A 108 -1.26 15.31 -29.20
CA GLU A 108 -0.42 15.22 -30.40
C GLU A 108 0.46 16.46 -30.61
N ALA A 109 -0.07 17.65 -30.30
CA ALA A 109 0.68 18.91 -30.36
C ALA A 109 1.83 18.94 -29.33
N GLU A 110 1.58 18.51 -28.10
CA GLU A 110 2.60 18.46 -27.04
C GLU A 110 3.68 17.41 -27.35
N ARG A 111 3.29 16.23 -27.87
CA ARG A 111 4.25 15.22 -28.33
C ARG A 111 5.17 15.77 -29.40
N ALA A 112 4.62 16.50 -30.38
CA ALA A 112 5.42 17.12 -31.43
C ALA A 112 6.43 18.14 -30.88
N GLN A 113 6.03 18.95 -29.89
CA GLN A 113 6.92 19.91 -29.23
C GLN A 113 8.05 19.22 -28.45
N VAL A 114 7.74 18.17 -27.69
CA VAL A 114 8.72 17.40 -26.93
C VAL A 114 9.72 16.70 -27.84
N ILE A 115 9.26 16.06 -28.92
CA ILE A 115 10.15 15.42 -29.91
C ILE A 115 11.05 16.46 -30.59
N ALA A 116 10.48 17.58 -31.03
CA ALA A 116 11.27 18.65 -31.66
C ALA A 116 12.35 19.20 -30.73
N PHE A 117 12.02 19.38 -29.45
CA PHE A 117 12.98 19.80 -28.42
C PHE A 117 14.10 18.77 -28.21
N LEU A 118 13.73 17.49 -28.01
CA LEU A 118 14.70 16.41 -27.80
C LEU A 118 15.63 16.21 -29.00
N LEU A 119 15.12 16.36 -30.22
CA LEU A 119 15.94 16.28 -31.43
C LEU A 119 16.90 17.47 -31.53
N ARG A 120 16.43 18.69 -31.27
CA ARG A 120 17.26 19.90 -31.37
C ARG A 120 18.39 19.91 -30.34
N GLU A 121 18.08 19.64 -29.08
CA GLU A 121 19.06 19.68 -28.00
C GLU A 121 19.89 18.39 -27.91
N GLY A 122 19.26 17.23 -28.19
CA GLY A 122 19.92 15.93 -28.14
C GLY A 122 20.90 15.70 -29.28
N ILE A 123 20.50 15.95 -30.53
CA ILE A 123 21.41 15.84 -31.68
C ILE A 123 22.47 16.94 -31.61
N GLY A 124 22.11 18.15 -31.17
CA GLY A 124 23.07 19.23 -30.94
C GLY A 124 24.17 18.86 -29.94
N ALA A 125 23.83 18.18 -28.85
CA ALA A 125 24.79 17.70 -27.86
C ALA A 125 25.68 16.55 -28.39
N LEU A 126 25.14 15.65 -29.22
CA LEU A 126 25.91 14.57 -29.84
C LEU A 126 26.87 15.11 -30.91
N MET A 127 26.43 16.06 -31.73
CA MET A 127 27.27 16.72 -32.75
C MET A 127 28.43 17.49 -32.13
N LYS A 128 28.23 18.16 -30.98
CA LYS A 128 29.31 18.82 -30.22
C LYS A 128 30.37 17.87 -29.67
N ARG A 129 30.11 16.56 -29.59
CA ARG A 129 31.07 15.56 -29.12
C ARG A 129 31.80 14.84 -30.24
N LEU A 130 31.42 15.09 -31.51
CA LEU A 130 32.03 14.48 -32.70
C LEU A 130 33.01 15.41 -33.43
N VAL A 131 33.07 16.68 -33.04
CA VAL A 131 34.00 17.70 -33.58
C VAL A 131 35.02 18.06 -32.53
#